data_AF-A0A1S1QQ42-F1
#
_entry.id   AF-A0A1S1QQ42-F1
#
_cell.length_a   1.000
_cell.length_b   1.000
_cell.length_c   1.000
_cell.angle_alpha   90.00
_cell.angle_beta   90.00
_cell.angle_gamma   90.00
#
_symmetry.space_group_name_H-M   'P 1'
#
loop_
_entity.id
_entity.type
_entity.pdbx_description
1 polymer ?
#
loop_
_entity_poly.entity_id
_entity_poly.type
_entity_poly.pdbx_seq_one_letter_code
_entity_poly.pdbx_strand_id
1 'polypeptide(L)'
;MLDSEIRSRVEERAGRIQAWWAITQMDGRVKAVAFGSLGLCVAEPTTRPNGTRSYSVSTYVIDPATVRRKNIDHRPGARASGTPPPAASSTSTADEHLPYGAPPSTSLSSREREVLGNLPPLVQQLLQEPFVRGEQILRADWHYEGTATTMDAVTFILAGPRTVTVAAGRMRIPPGHSLATAHWSLACYRADVVRRIGR
;
A
#
# COMPACT_ATOMS: atom_id res chain seq x y z
N MET A 1 -16.56 -4.21 12.12
CA MET A 1 -16.57 -2.80 11.69
C MET A 1 -15.55 -2.02 12.52
N LEU A 2 -14.86 -1.04 11.94
CA LEU A 2 -13.97 -0.17 12.71
C LEU A 2 -14.81 0.62 13.72
N ASP A 3 -14.28 0.80 14.93
CA ASP A 3 -14.88 1.65 15.95
C ASP A 3 -15.09 3.09 15.40
N SER A 4 -16.24 3.71 15.70
CA SER A 4 -16.63 4.99 15.12
C SER A 4 -15.74 6.14 15.57
N GLU A 5 -15.24 6.13 16.80
CA GLU A 5 -14.32 7.15 17.31
C GLU A 5 -12.97 7.04 16.57
N ILE A 6 -12.49 5.81 16.39
CA ILE A 6 -11.26 5.55 15.64
C ILE A 6 -11.43 5.97 14.18
N ARG A 7 -12.58 5.68 13.56
CA ARG A 7 -12.88 6.12 12.19
C ARG A 7 -12.82 7.63 12.07
N SER A 8 -13.54 8.37 12.92
CA SER A 8 -13.57 9.83 12.92
C SER A 8 -12.16 10.41 13.07
N ARG A 9 -11.35 9.85 13.98
CA ARG A 9 -9.97 10.28 14.18
C ARG A 9 -9.07 10.05 12.97
N VAL A 10 -9.26 8.95 12.24
CA VAL A 10 -8.52 8.67 11.01
C VAL A 10 -8.94 9.64 9.90
N GLU A 11 -10.24 9.86 9.73
CA GLU A 11 -10.79 10.78 8.72
C GLU A 11 -10.34 12.23 8.97
N GLU A 12 -10.42 12.71 10.21
CA GLU A 12 -9.96 14.05 10.61
C GLU A 12 -8.47 14.26 10.26
N ARG A 13 -7.62 13.30 10.62
CA ARG A 13 -6.16 13.39 10.41
C ARG A 13 -5.74 13.23 8.96
N ALA A 14 -6.47 12.43 8.18
CA ALA A 14 -6.20 12.26 6.75
C ALA A 14 -6.73 13.45 5.94
N GLY A 15 -7.76 14.16 6.42
CA GLY A 15 -8.41 15.25 5.71
C GLY A 15 -9.26 14.73 4.55
N ARG A 16 -9.23 15.40 3.39
CA ARG A 16 -10.00 14.95 2.22
C ARG A 16 -9.42 13.65 1.68
N ILE A 17 -10.13 12.55 1.93
CA ILE A 17 -9.74 11.19 1.56
C ILE A 17 -9.59 11.04 0.04
N GLN A 18 -8.48 10.46 -0.39
CA GLN A 18 -8.22 10.02 -1.77
C GLN A 18 -8.17 8.50 -1.91
N ALA A 19 -7.77 7.79 -0.84
CA ALA A 19 -7.82 6.33 -0.76
C ALA A 19 -8.17 5.91 0.67
N TRP A 20 -9.08 4.95 0.81
CA TRP A 20 -9.52 4.40 2.09
C TRP A 20 -9.82 2.92 1.93
N TRP A 21 -9.41 2.13 2.92
CA TRP A 21 -9.88 0.77 3.07
C TRP A 21 -9.86 0.35 4.54
N ALA A 22 -10.70 -0.63 4.87
CA ALA A 22 -10.72 -1.26 6.17
C ALA A 22 -10.96 -2.77 5.99
N ILE A 23 -10.14 -3.60 6.65
CA ILE A 23 -10.18 -5.05 6.50
C ILE A 23 -10.15 -5.72 7.87
N THR A 24 -11.01 -6.73 8.04
CA THR A 24 -10.99 -7.61 9.21
C THR A 24 -9.79 -8.56 9.11
N GLN A 25 -8.92 -8.50 10.11
CA GLN A 25 -7.76 -9.37 10.28
C GLN A 25 -8.19 -10.75 10.79
N MET A 26 -7.28 -11.73 10.79
CA MET A 26 -7.57 -13.10 11.22
C MET A 26 -8.07 -13.21 12.67
N ASP A 27 -7.68 -12.26 13.53
CA ASP A 27 -8.11 -12.17 14.92
C ASP A 27 -9.50 -11.52 15.08
N GLY A 28 -10.20 -11.26 13.97
CA GLY A 28 -11.51 -10.62 13.93
C GLY A 28 -11.47 -9.10 14.10
N ARG A 29 -10.29 -8.48 14.22
CA ARG A 29 -10.14 -7.04 14.47
C ARG A 29 -9.90 -6.29 13.17
N VAL A 30 -10.28 -5.03 13.11
CA VAL A 30 -10.24 -4.27 11.86
C VAL A 30 -8.93 -3.49 11.77
N LYS A 31 -8.20 -3.61 10.66
CA LYS A 31 -7.15 -2.65 10.27
C LYS A 31 -7.76 -1.66 9.29
N ALA A 32 -7.47 -0.37 9.42
CA ALA A 32 -7.90 0.64 8.45
C ALA A 32 -6.75 1.54 8.04
N VAL A 33 -6.76 1.94 6.78
CA VAL A 33 -5.76 2.86 6.21
C VAL A 33 -6.47 3.91 5.38
N ALA A 34 -6.03 5.15 5.55
CA ALA A 34 -6.58 6.31 4.90
C ALA A 34 -5.44 7.20 4.39
N PHE A 35 -5.44 7.50 3.09
CA PHE A 35 -4.61 8.55 2.53
C PHE A 35 -5.51 9.70 2.09
N GLY A 36 -5.21 10.90 2.58
CA GLY A 36 -5.95 12.11 2.22
C GLY A 36 -5.03 13.31 2.06
N SER A 37 -5.63 14.50 1.99
CA SER A 37 -4.91 15.76 1.75
C SER A 37 -3.96 16.19 2.87
N LEU A 38 -4.11 15.66 4.09
CA LEU A 38 -3.34 16.06 5.28
C LEU A 38 -2.42 14.95 5.81
N GLY A 39 -2.66 13.69 5.44
CA GLY A 39 -1.84 12.59 5.92
C GLY A 39 -2.19 11.22 5.39
N LEU A 40 -1.24 10.31 5.56
CA LEU A 40 -1.47 8.87 5.56
C LEU A 40 -1.68 8.41 7.00
N CYS A 41 -2.88 7.94 7.31
CA CYS A 41 -3.27 7.43 8.61
C CYS A 41 -3.46 5.92 8.57
N VAL A 42 -2.99 5.24 9.61
CA VAL A 42 -3.13 3.80 9.77
C VAL A 42 -3.64 3.51 11.17
N ALA A 43 -4.82 2.90 11.26
CA ALA A 43 -5.39 2.37 12.48
C ALA A 43 -5.16 0.86 12.53
N GLU A 44 -4.34 0.43 13.49
CA GLU A 44 -4.01 -0.97 13.72
C GLU A 44 -4.54 -1.42 15.08
N PRO A 45 -5.16 -2.61 15.16
CA PRO A 45 -5.55 -3.20 16.43
C PRO A 45 -4.31 -3.53 17.25
N THR A 46 -4.28 -3.10 18.51
CA THR A 46 -3.21 -3.40 19.47
C THR A 46 -3.78 -3.98 20.76
N THR A 47 -2.92 -4.61 21.55
CA THR A 47 -3.27 -5.16 22.87
C THR A 47 -2.40 -4.47 23.90
N ARG A 48 -3.02 -3.87 24.91
CA ARG A 48 -2.28 -3.24 26.02
C ARG A 48 -1.66 -4.32 26.92
N PRO A 49 -0.64 -3.99 27.73
CA PRO A 49 -0.02 -4.94 28.66
C PRO A 49 -1.02 -5.61 29.62
N ASN A 50 -2.11 -4.91 29.97
CA ASN A 50 -3.19 -5.42 30.81
C ASN A 50 -4.22 -6.31 30.03
N GLY A 51 -3.88 -6.78 28.82
CA GLY A 51 -4.74 -7.60 27.98
C GLY A 51 -5.92 -6.86 27.33
N THR A 52 -6.10 -5.57 27.62
CA THR A 52 -7.23 -4.81 27.09
C THR A 52 -7.01 -4.46 25.62
N ARG A 53 -8.05 -4.69 24.80
CA ARG A 53 -8.06 -4.33 23.38
C ARG A 53 -7.97 -2.81 23.22
N SER A 54 -7.15 -2.35 22.28
CA SER A 54 -6.98 -0.94 21.94
C SER A 54 -6.67 -0.76 20.46
N TYR A 55 -6.56 0.48 20.00
CA TYR A 55 -6.16 0.83 18.64
C TYR A 55 -4.98 1.80 18.69
N SER A 56 -3.95 1.51 17.91
CA SER A 56 -2.90 2.47 17.61
C SER A 56 -3.22 3.16 16.30
N VAL A 57 -3.31 4.50 16.33
CA VAL A 57 -3.43 5.32 15.12
C VAL A 57 -2.10 6.01 14.87
N SER A 58 -1.37 5.56 13.85
CA SER A 58 -0.18 6.25 13.35
C SER A 58 -0.52 7.14 12.15
N THR A 59 0.21 8.22 12.00
CA THR A 59 -0.02 9.21 10.95
C THR A 59 1.31 9.72 10.40
N TYR A 60 1.49 9.62 9.09
CA TYR A 60 2.49 10.39 8.36
C TYR A 60 1.81 11.70 7.95
N VAL A 61 2.11 12.78 8.66
CA VAL A 61 1.59 14.11 8.35
C VAL A 61 2.34 14.61 7.12
N ILE A 62 1.60 14.99 6.09
CA ILE A 62 2.19 15.45 4.83
C ILE A 62 2.02 16.96 4.68
N ASP A 63 2.90 17.58 3.89
CA ASP A 63 2.71 18.96 3.47
C ASP A 63 1.70 19.00 2.31
N PRO A 64 0.51 19.58 2.49
CA PRO A 64 -0.51 19.65 1.44
C PRO A 64 -0.02 20.35 0.16
N ALA A 65 0.92 21.29 0.27
CA ALA A 65 1.48 22.01 -0.88
C ALA A 65 2.37 21.13 -1.76
N THR A 66 2.86 20.00 -1.24
CA THR A 66 3.75 19.07 -1.95
C THR A 66 2.99 17.92 -2.62
N VAL A 67 1.68 17.82 -2.42
CA VAL A 67 0.88 16.72 -2.97
C VAL A 67 0.84 16.80 -4.49
N ARG A 68 1.47 15.83 -5.13
CA ARG A 68 1.45 15.64 -6.58
C ARG A 68 0.56 14.45 -6.91
N ARG A 69 -0.25 14.59 -7.96
CA ARG A 69 -1.12 13.54 -8.49
C ARG A 69 -0.84 13.32 -9.96
N LYS A 70 -0.75 12.04 -10.38
CA LYS A 70 -0.70 11.63 -11.79
C LYS A 70 -1.72 10.53 -12.04
N ASN A 71 -2.63 10.76 -12.97
CA ASN A 71 -3.57 9.74 -13.42
C ASN A 71 -2.90 8.84 -14.46
N ILE A 72 -3.19 7.54 -14.39
CA ILE A 72 -2.64 6.51 -15.25
C ILE A 72 -3.77 5.64 -15.75
N ASP A 73 -3.94 5.64 -17.06
CA ASP A 73 -4.78 4.70 -17.78
C ASP A 73 -3.88 3.73 -18.54
N HIS A 74 -3.80 2.50 -18.06
CA HIS A 74 -3.03 1.42 -18.69
C HIS A 74 -3.98 0.47 -19.43
N ARG A 75 -3.80 0.34 -20.75
CA ARG A 75 -4.66 -0.42 -21.66
C ARG A 75 -3.82 -1.17 -22.71
N PRO A 76 -3.04 -2.19 -22.31
CA PRO A 76 -2.23 -2.95 -23.26
C PRO A 76 -3.12 -3.75 -24.21
N GLY A 77 -2.66 -4.00 -25.44
CA GLY A 77 -3.38 -4.85 -26.38
C GLY A 77 -3.46 -6.31 -25.91
N ALA A 78 -4.51 -7.04 -26.32
CA ALA A 78 -4.77 -8.42 -25.91
C ALA A 78 -3.64 -9.41 -26.25
N ARG A 79 -2.86 -9.11 -27.31
CA ARG A 79 -1.74 -9.93 -27.81
C ARG A 79 -0.36 -9.39 -27.42
N ALA A 80 -0.21 -8.74 -26.26
CA ALA A 80 1.12 -8.33 -25.81
C ALA A 80 2.06 -9.56 -25.78
N SER A 81 2.93 -9.65 -26.78
CA SER A 81 3.86 -10.76 -27.01
C SER A 81 4.79 -10.91 -25.81
N GLY A 82 4.99 -12.16 -25.41
CA GLY A 82 5.55 -12.53 -24.13
C GLY A 82 6.96 -12.02 -23.86
N THR A 83 7.18 -11.61 -22.62
CA THR A 83 8.26 -12.14 -21.80
C THR A 83 7.69 -12.25 -20.39
N PRO A 84 7.45 -13.46 -19.86
CA PRO A 84 7.12 -13.60 -18.45
C PRO A 84 8.32 -13.05 -17.64
N PRO A 85 8.10 -12.28 -16.56
CA PRO A 85 9.18 -12.05 -15.61
C PRO A 85 9.68 -13.42 -15.12
N PRO A 86 11.00 -13.62 -14.94
CA PRO A 86 11.50 -14.92 -14.50
C PRO A 86 10.83 -15.26 -13.17
N ALA A 87 10.09 -16.37 -13.17
CA ALA A 87 9.64 -17.00 -11.94
C ALA A 87 10.92 -17.33 -11.16
N ALA A 88 11.17 -16.60 -10.08
CA ALA A 88 12.17 -16.99 -9.11
C ALA A 88 11.72 -18.31 -8.52
N SER A 89 12.26 -19.41 -9.03
CA SER A 89 12.16 -20.73 -8.45
C SER A 89 12.82 -20.69 -7.08
N SER A 90 12.03 -20.46 -6.03
CA SER A 90 12.47 -20.66 -4.66
C SER A 90 12.19 -22.11 -4.28
N THR A 91 13.19 -22.96 -4.46
CA THR A 91 13.31 -24.20 -3.71
C THR A 91 13.43 -23.84 -2.22
N SER A 92 12.36 -24.09 -1.49
CA SER A 92 12.33 -23.98 -0.03
C SER A 92 13.32 -24.96 0.59
N THR A 93 14.27 -24.47 1.36
CA THR A 93 15.02 -25.28 2.33
C THR A 93 15.19 -24.49 3.62
N ALA A 94 14.81 -25.15 4.72
CA ALA A 94 15.23 -24.97 6.11
C ALA A 94 14.97 -23.63 6.82
N ASP A 95 13.95 -23.67 7.69
CA ASP A 95 14.04 -23.41 9.15
C ASP A 95 15.42 -22.98 9.69
N GLU A 96 15.50 -21.80 10.33
CA GLU A 96 16.21 -21.64 11.61
C GLU A 96 15.98 -20.23 12.22
N HIS A 97 15.59 -20.26 13.49
CA HIS A 97 15.63 -19.25 14.55
C HIS A 97 16.81 -18.25 14.43
N LEU A 98 16.63 -16.94 14.75
CA LEU A 98 17.68 -16.03 15.30
C LEU A 98 17.10 -14.59 15.58
N PRO A 99 17.79 -13.71 16.36
CA PRO A 99 17.21 -13.03 17.53
C PRO A 99 17.08 -11.50 17.42
N TYR A 100 16.63 -10.89 18.52
CA TYR A 100 16.47 -9.45 18.78
C TYR A 100 17.67 -8.60 18.31
N GLY A 101 17.42 -7.61 17.43
CA GLY A 101 18.37 -6.55 17.08
C GLY A 101 18.96 -6.61 15.66
N ALA A 102 18.13 -6.57 14.63
CA ALA A 102 18.58 -6.27 13.26
C ALA A 102 18.16 -4.84 12.88
N PRO A 103 19.03 -4.02 12.25
CA PRO A 103 18.60 -2.75 11.66
C PRO A 103 17.56 -3.04 10.56
N PRO A 104 16.48 -2.24 10.41
CA PRO A 104 15.43 -2.55 9.45
C PRO A 104 16.00 -2.53 8.03
N SER A 105 15.98 -3.70 7.39
CA SER A 105 16.46 -3.94 6.05
C SER A 105 15.69 -3.10 5.03
N THR A 106 16.45 -2.35 4.24
CA THR A 106 16.06 -1.27 3.34
C THR A 106 15.39 -1.72 2.04
N SER A 107 14.70 -2.86 2.01
CA SER A 107 14.13 -3.41 0.79
C SER A 107 12.81 -4.12 1.07
N LEU A 108 11.81 -3.86 0.23
CA LEU A 108 10.50 -4.52 0.27
C LEU A 108 10.63 -6.04 0.49
N SER A 109 9.76 -6.58 1.34
CA SER A 109 9.65 -8.02 1.56
C SER A 109 9.32 -8.76 0.24
N SER A 110 9.61 -10.06 0.14
CA SER A 110 9.30 -10.84 -1.07
C SER A 110 7.83 -10.73 -1.45
N ARG A 111 6.93 -10.72 -0.45
CA ARG A 111 5.50 -10.55 -0.65
C ARG A 111 5.13 -9.16 -1.16
N GLU A 112 5.73 -8.10 -0.60
CA GLU A 112 5.50 -6.73 -1.07
C GLU A 112 5.94 -6.55 -2.52
N ARG A 113 7.08 -7.14 -2.91
CA ARG A 113 7.58 -7.11 -4.29
C ARG A 113 6.67 -7.85 -5.26
N GLU A 114 6.17 -9.01 -4.86
CA GLU A 114 5.21 -9.78 -5.66
C GLU A 114 3.93 -8.97 -5.91
N VAL A 115 3.37 -8.37 -4.86
CA VAL A 115 2.17 -7.54 -4.98
C VAL A 115 2.43 -6.30 -5.83
N LEU A 116 3.55 -5.62 -5.62
CA LEU A 116 3.95 -4.47 -6.44
C LEU A 116 4.10 -4.85 -7.91
N GLY A 117 4.66 -6.03 -8.19
CA GLY A 117 4.87 -6.57 -9.53
C GLY A 117 3.57 -6.76 -10.34
N ASN A 118 2.42 -6.84 -9.67
CA ASN A 118 1.11 -6.93 -10.33
C ASN A 118 0.62 -5.59 -10.91
N LEU A 119 1.19 -4.46 -10.47
CA LEU A 119 0.79 -3.13 -10.95
C LEU A 119 1.42 -2.82 -12.32
N PRO A 120 0.85 -1.89 -13.12
CA PRO A 120 1.49 -1.45 -14.36
C PRO A 120 2.93 -0.93 -14.14
N PRO A 121 3.88 -1.14 -15.07
CA PRO A 121 5.28 -0.76 -14.88
C PRO A 121 5.49 0.72 -14.51
N LEU A 122 4.75 1.63 -15.13
CA LEU A 122 4.82 3.06 -14.80
C LEU A 122 4.38 3.35 -13.35
N VAL A 123 3.39 2.61 -12.84
CA VAL A 123 2.93 2.74 -11.44
C VAL A 123 4.02 2.23 -10.49
N GLN A 124 4.63 1.08 -10.80
CA GLN A 124 5.73 0.52 -10.03
C GLN A 124 6.90 1.51 -9.93
N GLN A 125 7.25 2.16 -11.05
CA GLN A 125 8.30 3.17 -11.10
C GLN A 125 7.96 4.37 -10.21
N LEU A 126 6.77 4.95 -10.35
CA LEU A 126 6.37 6.15 -9.61
C LEU A 126 6.26 5.92 -8.10
N LEU A 127 5.83 4.73 -7.67
CA LEU A 127 5.82 4.34 -6.27
C LEU A 127 7.24 4.24 -5.69
N GLN A 128 8.17 3.65 -6.45
CA GLN A 128 9.52 3.36 -5.95
C GLN A 128 10.51 4.52 -6.11
N GLU A 129 10.29 5.44 -7.06
CA GLU A 129 11.24 6.51 -7.42
C GLU A 129 11.86 7.23 -6.21
N PRO A 130 11.12 7.61 -5.16
CA PRO A 130 11.70 8.29 -4.00
C PRO A 130 12.64 7.41 -3.16
N PHE A 131 12.41 6.09 -3.16
CA PHE A 131 13.08 5.12 -2.29
C PHE A 131 14.31 4.49 -2.94
N VAL A 132 14.36 4.41 -4.27
CA VAL A 132 15.51 3.89 -5.02
C VAL A 132 16.78 4.73 -4.79
N ARG A 133 16.65 6.01 -4.41
CA ARG A 133 17.78 6.92 -4.13
C ARG A 133 18.25 6.91 -2.67
N GLY A 134 17.92 5.86 -1.91
CA GLY A 134 18.44 5.63 -0.56
C GLY A 134 17.51 6.08 0.58
N GLU A 135 16.27 6.48 0.29
CA GLU A 135 15.26 6.66 1.33
C GLU A 135 14.73 5.30 1.78
N GLN A 136 14.72 5.07 3.10
CA GLN A 136 14.18 3.85 3.67
C GLN A 136 12.66 3.82 3.57
N ILE A 137 12.12 2.67 3.16
CA ILE A 137 10.70 2.35 3.27
C ILE A 137 10.44 1.92 4.72
N LEU A 138 9.64 2.70 5.44
CA LEU A 138 9.21 2.41 6.82
C LEU A 138 7.90 1.63 6.87
N ARG A 139 7.08 1.73 5.81
CA ARG A 139 5.80 1.04 5.70
C ARG A 139 5.46 0.74 4.25
N ALA A 140 4.97 -0.47 4.02
CA ALA A 140 4.31 -0.88 2.79
C ALA A 140 2.94 -1.46 3.16
N ASP A 141 1.89 -0.96 2.51
CA ASP A 141 0.51 -1.36 2.78
C ASP A 141 -0.27 -1.44 1.47
N TRP A 142 -1.12 -2.44 1.32
CA TRP A 142 -1.89 -2.62 0.10
C TRP A 142 -3.25 -3.25 0.38
N HIS A 143 -4.19 -3.02 -0.53
CA HIS A 143 -5.51 -3.63 -0.47
C HIS A 143 -6.07 -3.80 -1.87
N TYR A 144 -6.67 -4.96 -2.11
CA TYR A 144 -7.47 -5.25 -3.28
C TYR A 144 -8.86 -5.66 -2.83
N GLU A 145 -9.87 -5.04 -3.44
CA GLU A 145 -11.28 -5.36 -3.24
C GLU A 145 -11.91 -5.59 -4.61
N GLY A 146 -12.59 -6.73 -4.75
CA GLY A 146 -13.29 -7.10 -5.97
C GLY A 146 -13.31 -8.61 -6.22
N THR A 147 -13.41 -8.97 -7.49
CA THR A 147 -13.50 -10.32 -8.02
C THR A 147 -12.22 -10.70 -8.79
N ALA A 148 -12.13 -11.95 -9.23
CA ALA A 148 -10.99 -12.43 -10.03
C ALA A 148 -10.73 -11.62 -11.33
N THR A 149 -11.76 -11.00 -11.91
CA THR A 149 -11.66 -10.28 -13.18
C THR A 149 -11.83 -8.77 -13.06
N THR A 150 -12.28 -8.27 -11.91
CA THR A 150 -12.52 -6.84 -11.68
C THR A 150 -12.17 -6.48 -10.25
N MET A 151 -11.27 -5.53 -10.06
CA MET A 151 -10.98 -4.92 -8.77
C MET A 151 -11.58 -3.52 -8.71
N ASP A 152 -12.56 -3.35 -7.84
CA ASP A 152 -13.28 -2.09 -7.59
C ASP A 152 -12.48 -1.12 -6.73
N ALA A 153 -11.56 -1.66 -5.92
CA ALA A 153 -10.54 -0.90 -5.22
C ALA A 153 -9.18 -1.61 -5.30
N VAL A 154 -8.18 -0.86 -5.74
CA VAL A 154 -6.77 -1.25 -5.74
C VAL A 154 -6.04 -0.13 -5.02
N THR A 155 -5.32 -0.44 -3.95
CA THR A 155 -4.47 0.52 -3.24
C THR A 155 -3.10 -0.10 -2.96
N PHE A 156 -2.04 0.65 -3.20
CA PHE A 156 -0.68 0.31 -2.77
C PHE A 156 0.02 1.56 -2.24
N ILE A 157 0.65 1.46 -1.08
CA ILE A 157 1.23 2.56 -0.34
C ILE A 157 2.66 2.21 0.04
N LEU A 158 3.57 3.14 -0.19
CA LEU A 158 4.91 3.14 0.39
C LEU A 158 5.10 4.43 1.18
N ALA A 159 5.59 4.33 2.41
CA ALA A 159 5.87 5.48 3.25
C ALA A 159 7.27 5.36 3.86
N GLY A 160 8.05 6.43 3.72
CA GLY A 160 9.35 6.62 4.36
C GLY A 160 9.32 7.76 5.36
N PRO A 161 10.51 8.16 5.86
CA PRO A 161 10.63 9.28 6.78
C PRO A 161 10.27 10.64 6.16
N ARG A 162 10.45 10.81 4.84
CA ARG A 162 10.27 12.10 4.15
C ARG A 162 9.29 12.05 3.00
N THR A 163 8.92 10.88 2.50
CA THR A 163 7.99 10.77 1.37
C THR A 163 6.96 9.66 1.58
N VAL A 164 5.72 9.94 1.17
CA VAL A 164 4.66 8.95 0.97
C VAL A 164 4.33 8.90 -0.52
N THR A 165 4.22 7.68 -1.05
CA THR A 165 3.67 7.42 -2.39
C THR A 165 2.48 6.48 -2.30
N VAL A 166 1.42 6.76 -3.05
CA VAL A 166 0.19 5.97 -3.06
C VAL A 166 -0.27 5.75 -4.48
N ALA A 167 -0.63 4.53 -4.85
CA ALA A 167 -1.39 4.23 -6.06
C ALA A 167 -2.78 3.76 -5.63
N ALA A 168 -3.83 4.38 -6.16
CA ALA A 168 -5.20 4.03 -5.84
C ALA A 168 -6.11 4.05 -7.09
N GLY A 169 -7.01 3.09 -7.24
CA GLY A 169 -7.98 3.08 -8.32
C GLY A 169 -8.57 1.69 -8.59
N ARG A 170 -8.68 1.31 -9.86
CA ARG A 170 -9.40 0.11 -10.31
C ARG A 170 -8.65 -0.69 -11.36
N MET A 171 -9.00 -1.96 -11.45
CA MET A 171 -8.51 -2.88 -12.48
C MET A 171 -9.67 -3.70 -13.05
N ARG A 172 -9.62 -4.01 -14.34
CA ARG A 172 -10.50 -5.01 -14.95
C ARG A 172 -9.76 -5.81 -16.01
N ILE A 173 -10.18 -7.06 -16.21
CA ILE A 173 -9.71 -7.93 -17.29
C ILE A 173 -10.84 -7.97 -18.34
N PRO A 174 -10.69 -7.28 -19.49
CA PRO A 174 -11.69 -7.36 -20.57
C PRO A 174 -11.76 -8.76 -21.20
N PRO A 175 -12.85 -9.08 -21.93
CA PRO A 175 -12.92 -10.29 -22.74
C PRO A 175 -11.72 -10.40 -23.70
N GLY A 176 -11.12 -11.59 -23.77
CA GLY A 176 -9.93 -11.84 -24.59
C GLY A 176 -8.60 -11.36 -23.98
N HIS A 177 -8.61 -10.80 -22.78
CA HIS A 177 -7.42 -10.41 -22.03
C HIS A 177 -7.16 -11.38 -20.86
N SER A 178 -5.95 -11.31 -20.32
CA SER A 178 -5.54 -12.00 -19.10
C SER A 178 -5.15 -10.98 -18.04
N LEU A 179 -4.74 -11.45 -16.85
CA LEU A 179 -4.22 -10.57 -15.80
C LEU A 179 -3.02 -9.73 -16.30
N ALA A 180 -2.17 -10.32 -17.14
CA ALA A 180 -1.00 -9.64 -17.71
C ALA A 180 -1.39 -8.51 -18.68
N THR A 181 -2.57 -8.58 -19.30
CA THR A 181 -3.09 -7.55 -20.21
C THR A 181 -4.29 -6.82 -19.61
N ALA A 182 -4.40 -6.81 -18.28
CA ALA A 182 -5.47 -6.13 -17.56
C ALA A 182 -5.45 -4.62 -17.79
N HIS A 183 -6.63 -4.02 -17.70
CA HIS A 183 -6.87 -2.60 -17.86
C HIS A 183 -6.93 -1.92 -16.49
N TRP A 184 -6.07 -0.93 -16.26
CA TRP A 184 -5.96 -0.22 -14.97
C TRP A 184 -6.28 1.26 -15.10
N SER A 185 -7.09 1.79 -14.20
CA SER A 185 -7.31 3.24 -14.04
C SER A 185 -6.92 3.62 -12.62
N LEU A 186 -5.77 4.26 -12.48
CA LEU A 186 -5.12 4.53 -11.20
C LEU A 186 -4.76 6.01 -11.08
N ALA A 187 -4.78 6.54 -9.87
CA ALA A 187 -4.13 7.78 -9.50
C ALA A 187 -2.91 7.46 -8.64
N CYS A 188 -1.74 7.92 -9.06
CA CYS A 188 -0.52 7.91 -8.27
C CYS A 188 -0.37 9.25 -7.56
N TYR A 189 -0.10 9.21 -6.26
CA TYR A 189 0.14 10.35 -5.41
C TYR A 189 1.56 10.29 -4.85
N ARG A 190 2.16 11.46 -4.67
CA ARG A 190 3.39 11.65 -3.92
C ARG A 190 3.23 12.89 -3.05
N ALA A 191 3.69 12.82 -1.80
CA ALA A 191 3.71 13.96 -0.90
C ALA A 191 4.91 13.86 0.05
N ASP A 192 5.39 15.02 0.49
CA ASP A 192 6.48 15.10 1.45
C ASP A 192 5.91 14.98 2.88
N VAL A 193 6.60 14.21 3.72
CA VAL A 193 6.26 13.96 5.11
C VAL A 193 6.91 15.04 5.97
N VAL A 194 6.10 15.79 6.70
CA VAL A 194 6.54 16.82 7.64
C VAL A 194 6.94 16.19 8.97
N ARG A 195 6.14 15.22 9.44
CA ARG A 195 6.38 14.50 10.69
C ARG A 195 5.57 13.21 10.77
N ARG A 196 5.96 12.34 11.69
CA ARG A 196 5.22 11.13 12.05
C ARG A 196 4.61 11.28 13.44
N ILE A 197 3.38 10.80 13.61
CA ILE A 197 2.66 10.74 14.89
C ILE A 197 2.33 9.28 15.16
N GLY A 198 2.56 8.78 16.38
CA GLY A 198 2.37 7.37 16.72
C GLY A 198 3.58 6.52 16.34
N ARG A 199 3.40 5.19 16.30
CA ARG A 199 4.47 4.23 15.96
C ARG A 199 4.72 4.14 14.45
#